data_AF-A0A7M1KL29-F1
#
_entry.id   AF-A0A7M1KL29-F1
#
_cell.length_a   1.000
_cell.length_b   1.000
_cell.length_c   1.000
_cell.angle_alpha   90.00
_cell.angle_beta   90.00
_cell.angle_gamma   90.00
#
_symmetry.space_group_name_H-M   'P 1'
#
loop_
_entity.id
_entity.type
_entity.pdbx_description
1 polymer ?
#
loop_
_entity_poly.entity_id
_entity_poly.type
_entity_poly.pdbx_seq_one_letter_code
_entity_poly.pdbx_strand_id
1 'polypeptide(L)'
;MINGLPQPIIAPTPQPAEPTPPLNQREHTPNPPSTPNPPIQDQAKPSDQPPAAPGALNSLLRLRLRLDKQNPPSTTLMHTFADAVVKHADHEQANSVARSLMDLRQAVDSGTPTRWDKIANVMPESTFGRLWAKFAKAVESEPFKSYAEKNNINLNDMVVHPNGTITNFSGKQPRTWDANASAESKAATAAVIAAAKDLVGPYQDALNPPVGIGYLAYESDVTSIATIAQFYGLPVDTTNSDSMTAAIGQLLREQTFPSLSSNDPRDTPIKQLQQAAVQRIEQLEEEPLNALLATFEPKGGVPRFNTPDEALQALCAQALAKLLPGMGKHESPLMLDNIPEGSSFSRIHKKTKATLEEVMDFYKESMPAQHQAPEHQWEKKNLDSLLNKIRQLNSGLGFPSAFDHQVSLFGQRYKAPPSPLEKLVHAVKESKSKPQ
;
A
#
# COMPACT_ATOMS: atom_id res chain seq x y z
N MET A 1 -42.74 63.51 22.78
CA MET A 1 -41.53 64.18 22.23
C MET A 1 -40.37 63.21 22.40
N ILE A 2 -39.44 62.92 21.49
CA ILE A 2 -39.13 63.21 20.08
C ILE A 2 -38.13 62.10 19.68
N ASN A 3 -38.29 61.57 18.45
CA ASN A 3 -37.33 61.03 17.46
C ASN A 3 -36.02 60.32 17.91
N GLY A 4 -35.53 59.27 17.24
CA GLY A 4 -35.84 58.76 15.91
C GLY A 4 -35.00 57.51 15.58
N LEU A 5 -35.64 56.59 14.84
CA LEU A 5 -35.03 55.45 14.15
C LEU A 5 -34.74 55.87 12.70
N PRO A 6 -33.58 55.53 12.11
CA PRO A 6 -33.45 55.41 10.67
C PRO A 6 -33.91 54.01 10.22
N GLN A 7 -34.78 53.98 9.20
CA GLN A 7 -35.28 52.78 8.56
C GLN A 7 -34.22 52.07 7.69
N PRO A 8 -34.37 50.75 7.44
CA PRO A 8 -33.48 49.99 6.58
C PRO A 8 -33.68 50.33 5.10
N ILE A 9 -32.56 50.56 4.39
CA ILE A 9 -32.52 50.74 2.95
C ILE A 9 -32.78 49.38 2.29
N ILE A 10 -33.89 49.29 1.57
CA ILE A 10 -34.29 48.17 0.74
C ILE A 10 -33.40 48.16 -0.51
N ALA A 11 -32.62 47.10 -0.69
CA ALA A 11 -31.93 46.82 -1.94
C ALA A 11 -32.95 46.39 -3.03
N PRO A 12 -32.84 46.91 -4.26
CA PRO A 12 -33.76 46.56 -5.32
C PRO A 12 -33.55 45.11 -5.80
N THR A 13 -34.67 44.44 -5.99
CA THR A 13 -34.81 43.07 -6.52
C THR A 13 -34.21 42.95 -7.93
N PRO A 14 -33.38 41.92 -8.22
CA PRO A 14 -32.93 41.66 -9.59
C PRO A 14 -34.03 40.94 -10.39
N GLN A 15 -34.41 41.51 -11.53
CA GLN A 15 -35.23 40.87 -12.57
C GLN A 15 -34.33 40.28 -13.69
N PRO A 16 -34.84 39.28 -14.43
CA PRO A 16 -34.05 38.26 -15.12
C PRO A 16 -33.54 38.71 -16.51
N ALA A 17 -32.33 38.27 -16.87
CA ALA A 17 -31.77 38.44 -18.21
C ALA A 17 -31.93 37.15 -19.03
N GLU A 18 -32.51 37.29 -20.22
CA GLU A 18 -32.57 36.31 -21.30
C GLU A 18 -32.20 37.03 -22.62
N PRO A 19 -31.94 36.33 -23.75
CA PRO A 19 -30.62 36.16 -24.34
C PRO A 19 -30.41 36.94 -25.66
N THR A 20 -29.17 37.09 -26.12
CA THR A 20 -28.85 37.67 -27.45
C THR A 20 -27.92 36.75 -28.25
N PRO A 21 -28.26 36.36 -29.50
CA PRO A 21 -27.39 35.66 -30.44
C PRO A 21 -26.97 36.61 -31.61
N PRO A 22 -26.31 36.16 -32.70
CA PRO A 22 -24.91 36.47 -33.04
C PRO A 22 -24.76 37.43 -34.26
N LEU A 23 -23.55 37.92 -34.52
CA LEU A 23 -23.20 38.49 -35.83
C LEU A 23 -21.90 37.88 -36.35
N ASN A 24 -21.93 37.49 -37.62
CA ASN A 24 -20.93 36.72 -38.32
C ASN A 24 -20.55 37.46 -39.63
N GLN A 25 -19.29 37.29 -40.05
CA GLN A 25 -18.73 37.41 -41.41
C GLN A 25 -18.27 38.77 -41.99
N ARG A 26 -16.96 38.80 -42.34
CA ARG A 26 -16.32 39.06 -43.67
C ARG A 26 -14.85 39.47 -43.40
N GLU A 27 -13.79 39.11 -44.11
CA GLU A 27 -13.57 38.59 -45.46
C GLU A 27 -12.12 38.02 -45.58
N HIS A 28 -11.92 37.11 -46.54
CA HIS A 28 -10.64 36.49 -46.95
C HIS A 28 -9.75 37.42 -47.79
N THR A 29 -8.41 37.31 -47.69
CA THR A 29 -7.44 37.00 -48.79
C THR A 29 -5.95 37.09 -48.31
N PRO A 30 -4.96 36.52 -49.04
CA PRO A 30 -3.86 35.73 -48.48
C PRO A 30 -2.45 36.32 -48.69
N ASN A 31 -1.43 35.74 -48.04
CA ASN A 31 -0.01 35.93 -48.39
C ASN A 31 0.87 34.73 -47.90
N PRO A 32 2.10 34.54 -48.46
CA PRO A 32 2.52 33.32 -49.16
C PRO A 32 3.64 32.50 -48.43
N PRO A 33 4.22 31.43 -49.02
CA PRO A 33 4.88 30.34 -48.29
C PRO A 33 6.41 30.48 -48.17
N SER A 34 6.99 29.95 -47.09
CA SER A 34 8.41 29.59 -46.94
C SER A 34 8.55 28.62 -45.76
N THR A 35 8.56 27.30 -46.00
CA THR A 35 9.72 26.39 -46.16
C THR A 35 10.11 25.65 -44.86
N PRO A 36 10.64 24.42 -44.98
CA PRO A 36 10.26 23.30 -44.11
C PRO A 36 11.16 23.11 -42.90
N ASN A 37 10.56 22.60 -41.82
CA ASN A 37 11.25 22.15 -40.61
C ASN A 37 12.36 21.14 -40.92
N PRO A 38 13.54 21.23 -40.28
CA PRO A 38 14.55 20.19 -40.35
C PRO A 38 14.09 18.91 -39.62
N PRO A 39 14.58 17.74 -40.05
CA PRO A 39 14.13 16.45 -39.53
C PRO A 39 14.53 16.28 -38.07
N ILE A 40 13.54 15.98 -37.22
CA ILE A 40 13.74 15.45 -35.87
C ILE A 40 14.42 14.09 -36.05
N GLN A 41 15.72 14.04 -35.79
CA GLN A 41 16.43 12.77 -35.66
C GLN A 41 15.94 12.07 -34.40
N ASP A 42 15.32 10.91 -34.61
CA ASP A 42 15.13 9.85 -33.63
C ASP A 42 16.46 9.56 -32.92
N GLN A 43 16.55 10.00 -31.66
CA GLN A 43 17.37 9.35 -30.64
C GLN A 43 16.55 9.24 -29.35
N ALA A 44 15.45 8.47 -29.43
CA ALA A 44 14.95 7.77 -28.26
C ALA A 44 15.96 6.67 -27.91
N LYS A 45 16.95 7.02 -27.09
CA LYS A 45 17.79 6.04 -26.41
C LYS A 45 16.86 5.20 -25.53
N PRO A 46 16.86 3.86 -25.63
CA PRO A 46 16.05 3.02 -24.77
C PRO A 46 16.40 3.33 -23.32
N SER A 47 15.39 3.63 -22.51
CA SER A 47 15.54 3.69 -21.07
C SER A 47 15.97 2.30 -20.60
N ASP A 48 17.20 2.16 -20.10
CA ASP A 48 17.75 0.93 -19.50
C ASP A 48 17.12 0.60 -18.14
N GLN A 49 15.86 0.99 -17.92
CA GLN A 49 15.12 0.68 -16.71
C GLN A 49 14.32 -0.61 -16.98
N PRO A 50 14.65 -1.73 -16.31
CA PRO A 50 13.84 -2.94 -16.45
C PRO A 50 12.42 -2.61 -16.00
N PRO A 51 11.38 -3.03 -16.75
CA PRO A 51 10.01 -2.93 -16.27
C PRO A 51 9.91 -3.63 -14.91
N ALA A 52 9.27 -2.97 -13.95
CA ALA A 52 9.03 -3.52 -12.62
C ALA A 52 8.40 -4.91 -12.76
N ALA A 53 9.18 -5.95 -12.47
CA ALA A 53 8.76 -7.33 -12.68
C ALA A 53 7.85 -7.79 -11.53
N PRO A 54 6.60 -8.21 -11.79
CA PRO A 54 5.82 -9.02 -10.87
C PRO A 54 6.59 -10.33 -10.67
N GLY A 55 7.11 -10.53 -9.46
CA GLY A 55 8.20 -11.47 -9.17
C GLY A 55 9.25 -10.93 -8.20
N ALA A 56 9.03 -9.74 -7.62
CA ALA A 56 9.91 -9.11 -6.62
C ALA A 56 10.30 -10.07 -5.49
N LEU A 57 9.36 -10.85 -4.95
CA LEU A 57 9.63 -11.82 -3.88
C LEU A 57 10.48 -13.00 -4.36
N ASN A 58 10.23 -13.54 -5.56
CA ASN A 58 11.09 -14.60 -6.14
C ASN A 58 12.50 -14.10 -6.43
N SER A 59 12.63 -12.83 -6.84
CA SER A 59 13.91 -12.18 -7.08
C SER A 59 14.66 -11.97 -5.76
N LEU A 60 13.95 -11.54 -4.71
CA LEU A 60 14.48 -11.42 -3.36
C LEU A 60 14.97 -12.75 -2.79
N LEU A 61 14.19 -13.82 -2.93
CA LEU A 61 14.61 -15.16 -2.51
C LEU A 61 15.88 -15.61 -3.24
N ARG A 62 16.00 -15.32 -4.54
CA ARG A 62 17.23 -15.60 -5.30
C ARG A 62 18.41 -14.77 -4.83
N LEU A 63 18.22 -13.49 -4.51
CA LEU A 63 19.27 -12.61 -3.98
C LEU A 63 19.73 -13.08 -2.59
N ARG A 64 18.78 -13.40 -1.71
CA ARG A 64 19.04 -14.00 -0.39
C ARG A 64 19.88 -15.28 -0.52
N LEU A 65 19.48 -16.21 -1.38
CA LEU A 65 20.23 -17.46 -1.59
C LEU A 65 21.64 -17.24 -2.13
N ARG A 66 21.91 -16.13 -2.84
CA ARG A 66 23.26 -15.78 -3.28
C ARG A 66 24.08 -15.18 -2.15
N LEU A 67 23.47 -14.36 -1.30
CA LEU A 67 24.10 -13.80 -0.11
C LEU A 67 24.55 -14.89 0.85
N ASP A 68 23.69 -15.87 1.15
CA ASP A 68 24.04 -16.99 2.03
C ASP A 68 25.23 -17.82 1.52
N LYS A 69 25.43 -17.85 0.19
CA LYS A 69 26.52 -18.60 -0.45
C LYS A 69 27.82 -17.81 -0.57
N GLN A 70 27.78 -16.49 -0.38
CA GLN A 70 28.95 -15.61 -0.49
C GLN A 70 29.27 -14.99 0.86
N ASN A 71 30.33 -15.49 1.51
CA ASN A 71 30.82 -14.92 2.75
C ASN A 71 32.30 -14.50 2.61
N PRO A 72 32.64 -13.19 2.59
CA PRO A 72 31.74 -12.04 2.69
C PRO A 72 31.00 -11.74 1.37
N PRO A 73 29.80 -11.14 1.42
CA PRO A 73 29.06 -10.76 0.23
C PRO A 73 29.72 -9.57 -0.48
N SER A 74 29.64 -9.54 -1.81
CA SER A 74 30.10 -8.37 -2.57
C SER A 74 29.23 -7.14 -2.27
N THR A 75 29.83 -5.94 -2.26
CA THR A 75 29.12 -4.68 -2.02
C THR A 75 27.95 -4.48 -3.00
N THR A 76 28.13 -4.85 -4.27
CA THR A 76 27.06 -4.77 -5.28
C THR A 76 25.89 -5.72 -4.99
N LEU A 77 26.18 -6.95 -4.55
CA LEU A 77 25.14 -7.93 -4.19
C LEU A 77 24.37 -7.46 -2.95
N MET A 78 25.08 -6.95 -1.94
CA MET A 78 24.46 -6.40 -0.74
C MET A 78 23.54 -5.21 -1.07
N HIS A 79 24.04 -4.26 -1.88
CA HIS A 79 23.23 -3.13 -2.35
C HIS A 79 21.96 -3.58 -3.09
N THR A 80 22.10 -4.54 -4.02
CA THR A 80 20.97 -5.05 -4.80
C THR A 80 19.93 -5.76 -3.92
N PHE A 81 20.38 -6.50 -2.92
CA PHE A 81 19.48 -7.13 -1.95
C PHE A 81 18.78 -6.08 -1.08
N ALA A 82 19.52 -5.14 -0.50
CA ALA A 82 18.98 -4.07 0.32
C ALA A 82 17.93 -3.23 -0.44
N ASP A 83 18.22 -2.84 -1.68
CA ASP A 83 17.30 -2.13 -2.56
C ASP A 83 16.01 -2.94 -2.80
N ALA A 84 16.15 -4.23 -3.11
CA ALA A 84 15.01 -5.10 -3.33
C ALA A 84 14.16 -5.28 -2.06
N VAL A 85 14.78 -5.35 -0.87
CA VAL A 85 14.07 -5.51 0.41
C VAL A 85 13.21 -4.27 0.69
N VAL A 86 13.78 -3.08 0.58
CA VAL A 86 13.05 -1.82 0.83
C VAL A 86 11.92 -1.65 -0.19
N LYS A 87 12.19 -1.85 -1.48
CA LYS A 87 11.17 -1.73 -2.53
C LYS A 87 10.03 -2.72 -2.36
N HIS A 88 10.34 -3.96 -1.99
CA HIS A 88 9.31 -4.95 -1.71
C HIS A 88 8.49 -4.58 -0.48
N ALA A 89 9.11 -4.07 0.58
CA ALA A 89 8.39 -3.65 1.76
C ALA A 89 7.54 -2.38 1.53
N ASP A 90 8.01 -1.43 0.71
CA ASP A 90 7.21 -0.28 0.25
C ASP A 90 6.01 -0.73 -0.61
N HIS A 91 6.19 -1.76 -1.45
CA HIS A 91 5.12 -2.38 -2.20
C HIS A 91 4.06 -3.03 -1.27
N GLU A 92 4.50 -3.82 -0.29
CA GLU A 92 3.60 -4.42 0.70
C GLU A 92 2.90 -3.35 1.54
N GLN A 93 3.57 -2.22 1.83
CA GLN A 93 3.00 -1.08 2.52
C GLN A 93 1.88 -0.43 1.70
N ALA A 94 2.08 -0.25 0.39
CA ALA A 94 1.04 0.24 -0.52
C ALA A 94 -0.16 -0.70 -0.58
N ASN A 95 0.08 -2.02 -0.68
CA ASN A 95 -0.99 -3.03 -0.66
C ASN A 95 -1.76 -3.02 0.67
N SER A 96 -1.06 -2.87 1.80
CA SER A 96 -1.68 -2.77 3.13
C SER A 96 -2.59 -1.54 3.20
N VAL A 97 -2.12 -0.37 2.74
CA VAL A 97 -2.94 0.86 2.73
C VAL A 97 -4.16 0.70 1.82
N ALA A 98 -4.01 0.11 0.64
CA ALA A 98 -5.12 -0.12 -0.28
C ALA A 98 -6.21 -1.01 0.34
N ARG A 99 -5.83 -2.09 1.03
CA ARG A 99 -6.77 -2.97 1.76
C ARG A 99 -7.49 -2.20 2.88
N SER A 100 -6.75 -1.50 3.74
CA SER A 100 -7.34 -0.72 4.82
C SER A 100 -8.29 0.38 4.31
N LEU A 101 -7.99 1.01 3.16
CA LEU A 101 -8.88 1.97 2.53
C LEU A 101 -10.17 1.32 2.00
N MET A 102 -10.13 0.08 1.50
CA MET A 102 -11.35 -0.64 1.10
C MET A 102 -12.26 -0.91 2.30
N ASP A 103 -11.68 -1.23 3.45
CA ASP A 103 -12.43 -1.51 4.68
C ASP A 103 -13.00 -0.21 5.26
N LEU A 104 -12.19 0.85 5.31
CA LEU A 104 -12.62 2.17 5.73
C LEU A 104 -13.76 2.71 4.86
N ARG A 105 -13.64 2.59 3.54
CA ARG A 105 -14.69 3.04 2.62
C ARG A 105 -16.02 2.33 2.91
N GLN A 106 -15.99 1.03 3.13
CA GLN A 106 -17.19 0.27 3.49
C GLN A 106 -17.78 0.74 4.82
N ALA A 107 -16.95 1.03 5.83
CA ALA A 107 -17.39 1.55 7.12
C ALA A 107 -17.95 2.98 7.03
N VAL A 108 -17.40 3.81 6.15
CA VAL A 108 -17.91 5.15 5.84
C VAL A 108 -19.26 5.06 5.13
N ASP A 109 -19.39 4.17 4.14
CA ASP A 109 -20.63 3.93 3.40
C ASP A 109 -21.75 3.37 4.31
N SER A 110 -21.40 2.61 5.36
CA SER A 110 -22.35 2.12 6.37
C SER A 110 -22.68 3.15 7.47
N GLY A 111 -21.97 4.29 7.50
CA GLY A 111 -22.23 5.41 8.42
C GLY A 111 -21.66 5.25 9.82
N THR A 112 -20.82 4.24 10.09
CA THR A 112 -20.25 4.00 11.42
C THR A 112 -18.75 3.67 11.40
N PRO A 113 -17.88 4.50 10.79
CA PRO A 113 -16.44 4.27 10.84
C PRO A 113 -15.93 4.51 12.28
N THR A 114 -15.22 3.54 12.80
CA THR A 114 -14.51 3.60 14.07
C THR A 114 -13.07 4.11 13.86
N ARG A 115 -12.34 4.33 14.96
CA ARG A 115 -10.90 4.64 14.91
C ARG A 115 -10.10 3.48 14.28
N TRP A 116 -10.53 2.24 14.51
CA TRP A 116 -9.86 1.03 14.04
C TRP A 116 -10.01 0.83 12.53
N ASP A 117 -11.09 1.37 11.94
CA ASP A 117 -11.24 1.36 10.48
C ASP A 117 -10.24 2.30 9.79
N LYS A 118 -9.57 3.18 10.54
CA LYS A 118 -8.65 4.20 10.01
C LYS A 118 -7.17 3.84 10.16
N ILE A 119 -6.85 2.61 10.54
CA ILE A 119 -5.46 2.16 10.70
C ILE A 119 -5.02 1.19 9.59
N ALA A 120 -3.72 1.17 9.36
CA ALA A 120 -3.05 0.22 8.46
C ALA A 120 -1.79 -0.32 9.13
N ASN A 121 -1.43 -1.54 8.75
CA ASN A 121 -0.20 -2.18 9.19
C ASN A 121 1.02 -1.43 8.63
N VAL A 122 2.07 -1.39 9.43
CA VAL A 122 3.37 -0.81 9.10
C VAL A 122 4.33 -1.95 8.73
N MET A 123 4.76 -1.98 7.48
CA MET A 123 5.73 -2.95 7.00
C MET A 123 7.12 -2.59 7.51
N PRO A 124 7.78 -3.41 8.35
CA PRO A 124 8.99 -3.02 9.10
C PRO A 124 10.14 -2.52 8.22
N GLU A 125 10.31 -3.14 7.06
CA GLU A 125 11.41 -2.87 6.13
C GLU A 125 11.11 -1.77 5.11
N SER A 126 9.89 -1.22 5.12
CA SER A 126 9.51 -0.13 4.23
C SER A 126 10.23 1.16 4.62
N THR A 127 10.28 2.10 3.67
CA THR A 127 10.84 3.44 3.91
C THR A 127 10.17 4.11 5.10
N PHE A 128 8.84 4.02 5.20
CA PHE A 128 8.06 4.50 6.34
C PHE A 128 8.33 3.66 7.60
N GLY A 129 8.26 2.34 7.51
CA GLY A 129 8.35 1.43 8.66
C GLY A 129 9.66 1.53 9.43
N ARG A 130 10.77 1.81 8.75
CA ARG A 130 12.06 2.05 9.41
C ARG A 130 12.07 3.34 10.22
N LEU A 131 11.43 4.41 9.74
CA LEU A 131 11.26 5.65 10.50
C LEU A 131 10.25 5.47 11.63
N TRP A 132 9.20 4.68 11.39
CA TRP A 132 8.21 4.32 12.39
C TRP A 132 8.83 3.56 13.56
N ALA A 133 9.70 2.58 13.28
CA ALA A 133 10.45 1.85 14.31
C ALA A 133 11.34 2.79 15.15
N LYS A 134 11.98 3.80 14.52
CA LYS A 134 12.73 4.85 15.24
C LYS A 134 11.83 5.67 16.15
N PHE A 135 10.63 6.04 15.69
CA PHE A 135 9.64 6.76 16.47
C PHE A 135 9.10 5.93 17.64
N ALA A 136 8.66 4.70 17.41
CA ALA A 136 8.19 3.78 18.45
C ALA A 136 9.28 3.58 19.52
N LYS A 137 10.53 3.33 19.09
CA LYS A 137 11.67 3.24 20.01
C LYS A 137 11.87 4.50 20.84
N ALA A 138 11.77 5.69 20.22
CA ALA A 138 11.91 6.96 20.94
C ALA A 138 10.81 7.16 22.00
N VAL A 139 9.59 6.71 21.70
CA VAL A 139 8.45 6.75 22.64
C VAL A 139 8.65 5.80 23.81
N GLU A 140 9.30 4.66 23.61
CA GLU A 140 9.54 3.67 24.67
C GLU A 140 10.84 3.89 25.45
N SER A 141 11.68 4.83 25.01
CA SER A 141 12.99 5.10 25.58
C SER A 141 12.98 6.25 26.59
N GLU A 142 13.96 6.25 27.50
CA GLU A 142 14.29 7.41 28.31
C GLU A 142 14.92 8.52 27.44
N PRO A 143 14.73 9.81 27.76
CA PRO A 143 14.00 10.35 28.94
C PRO A 143 12.47 10.46 28.75
N PHE A 144 11.93 10.15 27.58
CA PHE A 144 10.52 10.38 27.29
C PHE A 144 9.61 9.50 28.12
N LYS A 145 9.98 8.22 28.33
CA LYS A 145 9.21 7.28 29.14
C LYS A 145 8.90 7.83 30.54
N SER A 146 9.92 8.22 31.29
CA SER A 146 9.73 8.82 32.62
C SER A 146 8.93 10.13 32.58
N TYR A 147 9.10 10.94 31.52
CA TYR A 147 8.32 12.16 31.32
C TYR A 147 6.84 11.87 31.05
N ALA A 148 6.53 10.87 30.24
CA ALA A 148 5.16 10.45 29.93
C ALA A 148 4.46 9.93 31.19
N GLU A 149 5.14 9.09 31.99
CA GLU A 149 4.65 8.60 33.28
C GLU A 149 4.37 9.74 34.26
N LYS A 150 5.34 10.64 34.47
CA LYS A 150 5.21 11.81 35.36
C LYS A 150 4.04 12.73 34.96
N ASN A 151 3.83 12.90 33.66
CA ASN A 151 2.81 13.81 33.13
C ASN A 151 1.46 13.14 32.86
N ASN A 152 1.33 11.83 33.14
CA ASN A 152 0.15 11.01 32.85
C ASN A 152 -0.26 11.08 31.37
N ILE A 153 0.72 10.98 30.47
CA ILE A 153 0.48 10.86 29.03
C ILE A 153 0.11 9.40 28.75
N ASN A 154 -1.09 9.17 28.26
CA ASN A 154 -1.54 7.85 27.84
C ASN A 154 -0.98 7.54 26.44
N LEU A 155 -0.15 6.50 26.33
CA LEU A 155 0.49 6.16 25.06
C LEU A 155 -0.47 5.51 24.05
N ASN A 156 -1.69 5.11 24.44
CA ASN A 156 -2.65 4.42 23.59
C ASN A 156 -3.55 5.35 22.76
N ASP A 157 -3.50 6.64 23.04
CA ASP A 157 -4.25 7.69 22.34
C ASP A 157 -3.39 8.93 22.17
N MET A 158 -2.07 8.76 22.26
CA MET A 158 -1.09 9.82 22.09
C MET A 158 -1.00 10.18 20.61
N VAL A 159 -1.07 11.47 20.33
CA VAL A 159 -0.79 12.04 19.02
C VAL A 159 0.33 13.06 19.18
N VAL A 160 1.42 12.84 18.45
CA VAL A 160 2.58 13.72 18.47
C VAL A 160 2.54 14.61 17.25
N HIS A 161 2.47 15.92 17.46
CA HIS A 161 2.52 16.89 16.39
C HIS A 161 3.96 17.39 16.17
N PRO A 162 4.37 17.65 14.92
CA PRO A 162 5.74 18.05 14.60
C PRO A 162 6.12 19.43 15.14
N ASN A 163 5.12 20.26 15.45
CA ASN A 163 5.27 21.57 16.08
C ASN A 163 5.71 21.48 17.56
N GLY A 164 5.76 20.27 18.13
CA GLY A 164 6.14 20.05 19.53
C GLY A 164 4.95 19.85 20.46
N THR A 165 3.71 19.79 19.98
CA THR A 165 2.57 19.46 20.84
C THR A 165 2.36 17.95 20.90
N ILE A 166 2.04 17.44 22.09
CA ILE A 166 1.61 16.05 22.31
C ILE A 166 0.18 16.12 22.83
N THR A 167 -0.73 15.33 22.26
CA THR A 167 -2.16 15.36 22.61
C THR A 167 -2.67 13.98 22.93
N ASN A 168 -3.47 13.85 24.00
CA ASN A 168 -4.31 12.68 24.24
C ASN A 168 -5.77 13.02 23.93
N PHE A 169 -6.40 12.21 23.08
CA PHE A 169 -7.78 12.41 22.62
C PHE A 169 -8.82 11.61 23.42
N SER A 170 -8.40 10.66 24.25
CA SER A 170 -9.27 9.86 25.11
C SER A 170 -9.63 10.67 26.36
N GLY A 171 -10.86 11.18 26.38
CA GLY A 171 -11.39 12.00 27.47
C GLY A 171 -12.52 12.90 26.99
N LYS A 172 -13.22 13.57 27.92
CA LYS A 172 -14.25 14.57 27.56
C LYS A 172 -13.66 15.80 26.86
N GLN A 173 -12.37 16.07 27.07
CA GLN A 173 -11.61 17.13 26.41
C GLN A 173 -10.20 16.62 26.10
N PRO A 174 -9.65 16.91 24.91
CA PRO A 174 -8.26 16.59 24.60
C PRO A 174 -7.32 17.26 25.59
N ARG A 175 -6.32 16.52 26.08
CA ARG A 175 -5.25 17.07 26.93
C ARG A 175 -4.01 17.26 26.08
N THR A 176 -3.42 18.45 26.14
CA THR A 176 -2.25 18.81 25.32
C THR A 176 -1.07 19.20 26.22
N TRP A 177 0.13 18.76 25.83
CA TRP A 177 1.40 19.14 26.42
C TRP A 177 2.26 19.82 25.35
N ASP A 178 2.90 20.93 25.70
CA ASP A 178 3.86 21.62 24.84
C ASP A 178 5.28 21.21 25.20
N ALA A 179 5.98 20.57 24.26
CA ALA A 179 7.39 20.19 24.38
C ALA A 179 8.31 21.40 24.67
N ASN A 180 7.91 22.61 24.31
CA ASN A 180 8.71 23.82 24.49
C ASN A 180 8.38 24.57 25.80
N ALA A 181 7.48 24.07 26.63
CA ALA A 181 7.04 24.74 27.85
C ALA A 181 8.17 24.92 28.89
N SER A 182 9.16 24.03 28.91
CA SER A 182 10.31 24.12 29.81
C SER A 182 11.55 23.43 29.23
N ALA A 183 12.73 23.74 29.77
CA ALA A 183 13.97 23.06 29.38
C ALA A 183 13.90 21.54 29.67
N GLU A 184 13.25 21.14 30.77
CA GLU A 184 13.00 19.73 31.12
C GLU A 184 12.12 19.06 30.07
N SER A 185 10.99 19.66 29.70
CA SER A 185 10.06 19.11 28.70
C SER A 185 10.74 18.99 27.32
N LYS A 186 11.49 20.02 26.94
CA LYS A 186 12.19 20.06 25.66
C LYS A 186 13.25 18.96 25.57
N ALA A 187 14.03 18.78 26.63
CA ALA A 187 15.02 17.70 26.70
C ALA A 187 14.35 16.32 26.71
N ALA A 188 13.26 16.16 27.47
CA ALA A 188 12.57 14.90 27.62
C ALA A 188 11.87 14.42 26.33
N THR A 189 11.38 15.35 25.51
CA THR A 189 10.58 15.05 24.32
C THR A 189 11.38 15.12 23.02
N ALA A 190 12.63 15.60 23.05
CA ALA A 190 13.43 15.90 21.86
C ALA A 190 13.50 14.74 20.85
N ALA A 191 13.78 13.51 21.32
CA ALA A 191 13.91 12.35 20.45
C ALA A 191 12.57 11.96 19.78
N VAL A 192 11.47 12.04 20.53
CA VAL A 192 10.11 11.74 20.03
C VAL A 192 9.68 12.79 19.00
N ILE A 193 9.87 14.08 19.29
CA ILE A 193 9.53 15.16 18.36
C ILE A 193 10.40 15.09 17.09
N ALA A 194 11.70 14.79 17.23
CA ALA A 194 12.57 14.62 16.07
C ALA A 194 12.14 13.45 15.19
N ALA A 195 11.81 12.29 15.79
CA ALA A 195 11.34 11.13 15.03
C ALA A 195 9.95 11.38 14.40
N ALA A 196 9.05 12.12 15.07
CA ALA A 196 7.77 12.52 14.50
C ALA A 196 7.93 13.45 13.29
N LYS A 197 8.91 14.37 13.32
CA LYS A 197 9.23 15.23 12.15
C LYS A 197 9.69 14.41 10.95
N ASP A 198 10.53 13.40 11.16
CA ASP A 198 10.97 12.50 10.10
C ASP A 198 9.78 11.78 9.42
N LEU A 199 8.72 11.46 10.19
CA LEU A 199 7.54 10.72 9.72
C LEU A 199 6.50 11.54 8.95
N VAL A 200 6.50 12.86 9.10
CA VAL A 200 5.54 13.72 8.36
C VAL A 200 5.93 13.79 6.89
N GLY A 201 7.19 13.51 6.59
CA GLY A 201 7.73 13.51 5.24
C GLY A 201 7.75 14.91 4.62
N PRO A 202 8.04 15.00 3.31
CA PRO A 202 8.20 16.28 2.62
C PRO A 202 6.86 16.99 2.32
N TYR A 203 5.73 16.36 2.59
CA TYR A 203 4.38 16.87 2.25
C TYR A 203 3.65 17.50 3.44
N GLN A 204 4.40 18.00 4.44
CA GLN A 204 3.84 18.60 5.65
C GLN A 204 2.84 19.74 5.37
N ASP A 205 3.10 20.54 4.34
CA ASP A 205 2.29 21.72 4.01
C ASP A 205 1.09 21.40 3.09
N ALA A 206 0.99 20.18 2.57
CA ALA A 206 -0.06 19.80 1.62
C ALA A 206 -1.41 19.51 2.30
N LEU A 207 -1.42 19.25 3.60
CA LEU A 207 -2.62 18.99 4.39
C LEU A 207 -2.76 20.07 5.46
N ASN A 208 -3.80 20.89 5.33
CA ASN A 208 -4.18 21.88 6.34
C ASN A 208 -5.48 21.41 7.02
N PRO A 209 -5.48 21.05 8.31
CA PRO A 209 -4.38 21.18 9.29
C PRO A 209 -3.35 20.02 9.25
N PRO A 210 -2.13 20.24 9.79
CA PRO A 210 -1.07 19.22 9.83
C PRO A 210 -1.51 17.99 10.63
N VAL A 211 -1.32 16.81 10.03
CA VAL A 211 -1.67 15.53 10.66
C VAL A 211 -0.69 15.25 11.80
N GLY A 212 -1.21 14.99 12.99
CA GLY A 212 -0.41 14.49 14.10
C GLY A 212 -0.13 12.99 13.93
N ILE A 213 1.04 12.54 14.41
CA ILE A 213 1.45 11.14 14.38
C ILE A 213 0.80 10.42 15.56
N GLY A 214 -0.25 9.65 15.29
CA GLY A 214 -0.94 8.86 16.31
C GLY A 214 -0.16 7.60 16.66
N TYR A 215 0.17 7.42 17.94
CA TYR A 215 0.81 6.22 18.47
C TYR A 215 -0.22 5.32 19.18
N LEU A 216 -0.03 4.01 19.04
CA LEU A 216 -0.88 2.97 19.63
C LEU A 216 0.03 1.95 20.33
N ALA A 217 0.26 2.11 21.63
CA ALA A 217 1.24 1.28 22.35
C ALA A 217 0.91 -0.22 22.39
N TYR A 218 -0.37 -0.60 22.29
CA TYR A 218 -0.75 -2.03 22.22
C TYR A 218 -0.51 -2.68 20.85
N GLU A 219 -0.32 -1.89 19.79
CA GLU A 219 -0.12 -2.34 18.41
C GLU A 219 0.94 -1.43 17.75
N SER A 220 2.20 -1.61 18.12
CA SER A 220 3.30 -0.76 17.63
C SER A 220 3.60 -0.95 16.15
N ASP A 221 2.98 -1.93 15.49
CA ASP A 221 3.08 -2.23 14.07
C ASP A 221 1.90 -1.69 13.25
N VAL A 222 1.05 -0.83 13.82
CA VAL A 222 -0.02 -0.14 13.09
C VAL A 222 0.02 1.37 13.30
N THR A 223 -0.50 2.11 12.32
CA THR A 223 -0.69 3.56 12.42
C THR A 223 -1.86 4.02 11.56
N SER A 224 -2.21 5.31 11.61
CA SER A 224 -3.30 5.83 10.80
C SER A 224 -2.99 5.78 9.29
N ILE A 225 -3.98 5.44 8.48
CA ILE A 225 -3.89 5.47 7.02
C ILE A 225 -3.44 6.86 6.54
N ALA A 226 -3.98 7.92 7.15
CA ALA A 226 -3.64 9.30 6.83
C ALA A 226 -2.16 9.62 7.04
N THR A 227 -1.54 9.07 8.10
CA THR A 227 -0.11 9.26 8.38
C THR A 227 0.76 8.63 7.29
N ILE A 228 0.48 7.37 6.91
CA ILE A 228 1.24 6.68 5.85
C ILE A 228 1.00 7.38 4.50
N ALA A 229 -0.25 7.72 4.19
CA ALA A 229 -0.60 8.40 2.95
C ALA A 229 0.12 9.74 2.82
N GLN A 230 0.14 10.55 3.88
CA GLN A 230 0.86 11.83 3.88
C GLN A 230 2.36 11.65 3.67
N PHE A 231 2.98 10.70 4.37
CA PHE A 231 4.42 10.44 4.23
C PHE A 231 4.83 10.17 2.78
N TYR A 232 4.03 9.35 2.09
CA TYR A 232 4.25 9.00 0.69
C TYR A 232 3.56 9.96 -0.31
N GLY A 233 2.97 11.07 0.14
CA GLY A 233 2.32 12.04 -0.74
C GLY A 233 1.11 11.49 -1.50
N LEU A 234 0.44 10.48 -0.96
CA LEU A 234 -0.79 9.92 -1.53
C LEU A 234 -1.97 10.85 -1.19
N PRO A 235 -2.62 11.47 -2.19
CA PRO A 235 -3.79 12.31 -1.95
C PRO A 235 -5.00 11.43 -1.59
N VAL A 236 -5.43 11.47 -0.33
CA VAL A 236 -6.62 10.75 0.12
C VAL A 236 -7.37 11.52 1.21
N ASP A 237 -8.66 11.72 1.00
CA ASP A 237 -9.61 12.12 2.03
C ASP A 237 -10.30 10.88 2.60
N THR A 238 -9.89 10.52 3.82
CA THR A 238 -10.41 9.35 4.56
C THR A 238 -11.89 9.47 5.00
N THR A 239 -12.55 10.58 4.66
CA THR A 239 -13.99 10.79 4.88
C THR A 239 -14.81 10.73 3.59
N ASN A 240 -14.16 10.68 2.43
CA ASN A 240 -14.81 10.73 1.12
C ASN A 240 -14.60 9.40 0.34
N SER A 241 -15.69 8.69 0.07
CA SER A 241 -15.65 7.39 -0.63
C SER A 241 -15.02 7.45 -2.02
N ASP A 242 -15.22 8.52 -2.78
CA ASP A 242 -14.66 8.66 -4.13
C ASP A 242 -13.15 8.91 -4.08
N SER A 243 -12.70 9.74 -3.12
CA SER A 243 -11.27 9.97 -2.87
C SER A 243 -10.57 8.67 -2.47
N MET A 244 -11.20 7.87 -1.60
CA MET A 244 -10.69 6.55 -1.22
C MET A 244 -10.65 5.60 -2.42
N THR A 245 -11.68 5.56 -3.27
CA THR A 245 -11.68 4.74 -4.49
C THR A 245 -10.54 5.11 -5.44
N ALA A 246 -10.29 6.40 -5.65
CA ALA A 246 -9.19 6.87 -6.49
C ALA A 246 -7.83 6.44 -5.93
N ALA A 247 -7.61 6.61 -4.62
CA ALA A 247 -6.39 6.20 -3.94
C ALA A 247 -6.16 4.67 -3.98
N ILE A 248 -7.22 3.87 -3.75
CA ILE A 248 -7.19 2.41 -3.87
C ILE A 248 -6.75 2.00 -5.28
N GLY A 249 -7.38 2.57 -6.30
CA GLY A 249 -7.03 2.29 -7.69
C GLY A 249 -5.57 2.60 -7.99
N GLN A 250 -5.11 3.78 -7.58
CA GLN A 250 -3.74 4.22 -7.81
C GLN A 250 -2.71 3.25 -7.20
N LEU A 251 -2.87 2.91 -5.91
CA LEU A 251 -1.95 2.02 -5.20
C LEU A 251 -1.88 0.62 -5.82
N LEU A 252 -3.03 0.06 -6.19
CA LEU A 252 -3.08 -1.29 -6.76
C LEU A 252 -2.51 -1.33 -8.18
N ARG A 253 -2.75 -0.30 -9.00
CA ARG A 253 -2.23 -0.23 -10.37
C ARG A 253 -0.72 -0.07 -10.38
N GLU A 254 -0.22 0.90 -9.63
CA GLU A 254 1.21 1.27 -9.63
C GLU A 254 2.05 0.31 -8.78
N GLN A 255 1.41 -0.47 -7.91
CA GLN A 255 2.08 -1.39 -7.00
C GLN A 255 3.14 -0.71 -6.12
N THR A 256 2.98 0.58 -5.90
CA THR A 256 3.86 1.41 -5.08
C THR A 256 3.17 2.72 -4.80
N PHE A 257 3.80 3.57 -4.00
CA PHE A 257 3.33 4.91 -3.78
C PHE A 257 3.74 5.85 -4.92
N PRO A 258 2.89 6.83 -5.30
CA PRO A 258 3.15 7.69 -6.45
C PRO A 258 4.47 8.45 -6.35
N SER A 259 4.84 8.88 -5.14
CA SER A 259 6.09 9.61 -4.91
C SER A 259 7.36 8.76 -5.07
N LEU A 260 7.25 7.44 -5.06
CA LEU A 260 8.39 6.54 -5.32
C LEU A 260 8.55 6.23 -6.81
N SER A 261 7.47 6.29 -7.60
CA SER A 261 7.45 6.00 -9.04
C SER A 261 7.57 7.24 -9.92
N SER A 262 7.14 8.40 -9.43
CA SER A 262 7.09 9.67 -10.16
C SER A 262 8.48 10.26 -10.40
N ASN A 263 8.63 11.05 -11.48
CA ASN A 263 9.86 11.81 -11.77
C ASN A 263 9.76 13.29 -11.33
N ASP A 264 8.73 13.64 -10.55
CA ASP A 264 8.58 14.99 -10.03
C ASP A 264 9.73 15.32 -9.05
N PRO A 265 10.44 16.44 -9.24
CA PRO A 265 11.49 16.87 -8.32
C PRO A 265 11.01 17.03 -6.87
N ARG A 266 9.71 17.30 -6.63
CA ARG A 266 9.11 17.38 -5.29
C ARG A 266 9.20 16.05 -4.53
N ASP A 267 9.33 14.94 -5.24
CA ASP A 267 9.42 13.61 -4.66
C ASP A 267 10.88 13.21 -4.34
N THR A 268 11.86 14.06 -4.68
CA THR A 268 13.28 13.82 -4.37
C THR A 268 13.53 13.49 -2.89
N PRO A 269 12.93 14.18 -1.90
CA PRO A 269 13.18 13.88 -0.50
C PRO A 269 12.71 12.47 -0.09
N ILE A 270 11.57 11.98 -0.61
CA ILE A 270 11.11 10.63 -0.28
C ILE A 270 12.02 9.56 -0.87
N LYS A 271 12.56 9.80 -2.07
CA LYS A 271 13.55 8.90 -2.71
C LYS A 271 14.88 8.90 -1.96
N GLN A 272 15.29 10.04 -1.40
CA GLN A 272 16.46 10.11 -0.51
C GLN A 272 16.22 9.32 0.79
N LEU A 273 15.02 9.37 1.36
CA LEU A 273 14.66 8.55 2.52
C LEU A 273 14.68 7.06 2.18
N GLN A 274 14.17 6.66 1.00
CA GLN A 274 14.25 5.28 0.52
C GLN A 274 15.71 4.84 0.36
N GLN A 275 16.57 5.66 -0.24
CA GLN A 275 18.00 5.35 -0.38
C GLN A 275 18.71 5.26 0.98
N ALA A 276 18.35 6.10 1.94
CA ALA A 276 18.88 6.02 3.31
C ALA A 276 18.42 4.74 4.02
N ALA A 277 17.22 4.23 3.72
CA ALA A 277 16.76 2.93 4.21
C ALA A 277 17.60 1.79 3.63
N VAL A 278 17.91 1.83 2.33
CA VAL A 278 18.79 0.86 1.65
C VAL A 278 20.18 0.84 2.30
N GLN A 279 20.80 2.01 2.47
CA GLN A 279 22.13 2.11 3.09
C GLN A 279 22.17 1.57 4.52
N ARG A 280 21.08 1.68 5.28
CA ARG A 280 21.01 1.11 6.64
C ARG A 280 20.97 -0.41 6.63
N ILE A 281 20.38 -1.05 5.61
CA ILE A 281 20.42 -2.52 5.46
C ILE A 281 21.85 -2.97 5.12
N GLU A 282 22.53 -2.24 4.24
CA GLU A 282 23.92 -2.54 3.88
C GLU A 282 24.89 -2.48 5.06
N GLN A 283 24.56 -1.68 6.07
CA GLN A 283 25.34 -1.47 7.29
C GLN A 283 24.90 -2.39 8.45
N LEU A 284 23.99 -3.34 8.23
CA LEU A 284 23.62 -4.29 9.27
C LEU A 284 24.81 -5.18 9.63
N GLU A 285 25.03 -5.32 10.94
CA GLU A 285 25.96 -6.30 11.50
C GLU A 285 25.47 -7.73 11.25
N GLU A 286 26.34 -8.72 11.45
CA GLU A 286 26.08 -10.12 11.08
C GLU A 286 24.80 -10.70 11.71
N GLU A 287 24.55 -10.46 13.00
CA GLU A 287 23.37 -11.02 13.69
C GLU A 287 22.05 -10.39 13.19
N PRO A 288 21.89 -9.05 13.13
CA PRO A 288 20.72 -8.42 12.52
C PRO A 288 20.52 -8.75 11.04
N LEU A 289 21.61 -8.90 10.28
CA LEU A 289 21.55 -9.32 8.88
C LEU A 289 21.01 -10.75 8.77
N ASN A 290 21.50 -11.67 9.59
CA ASN A 290 21.01 -13.05 9.62
C ASN A 290 19.54 -13.12 10.03
N ALA A 291 19.12 -12.30 11.00
CA ALA A 291 17.72 -12.18 11.38
C ALA A 291 16.85 -11.68 10.20
N LEU A 292 17.32 -10.67 9.46
CA LEU A 292 16.64 -10.18 8.26
C LEU A 292 16.57 -11.28 7.18
N LEU A 293 17.65 -11.99 6.90
CA LEU A 293 17.66 -13.09 5.93
C LEU A 293 16.69 -14.22 6.35
N ALA A 294 16.60 -14.51 7.64
CA ALA A 294 15.65 -15.48 8.20
C ALA A 294 14.19 -15.06 8.04
N THR A 295 13.89 -13.75 7.91
CA THR A 295 12.52 -13.30 7.59
C THR A 295 12.09 -13.76 6.20
N PHE A 296 13.03 -14.05 5.30
CA PHE A 296 12.79 -14.59 3.96
C PHE A 296 12.97 -16.11 3.88
N GLU A 297 13.16 -16.79 5.01
CA GLU A 297 13.26 -18.25 5.02
C GLU A 297 11.89 -18.93 4.85
N PRO A 298 11.82 -20.03 4.09
CA PRO A 298 10.64 -20.87 4.09
C PRO A 298 10.53 -21.63 5.42
N LYS A 299 9.69 -21.16 6.35
CA LYS A 299 9.42 -21.89 7.59
C LYS A 299 8.68 -23.20 7.28
N GLY A 300 9.43 -24.31 7.25
CA GLY A 300 8.87 -25.68 7.16
C GLY A 300 8.75 -26.26 5.75
N GLY A 301 9.55 -25.79 4.79
CA GLY A 301 9.44 -26.23 3.39
C GLY A 301 8.21 -25.66 2.65
N VAL A 302 7.41 -24.86 3.35
CA VAL A 302 6.40 -23.97 2.79
C VAL A 302 6.80 -22.55 3.19
N PRO A 303 7.01 -21.64 2.23
CA PRO A 303 7.29 -20.24 2.52
C PRO A 303 6.24 -19.63 3.45
N ARG A 304 6.67 -18.80 4.41
CA ARG A 304 5.78 -18.07 5.33
C ARG A 304 5.06 -16.89 4.65
N PHE A 305 5.04 -16.86 3.32
CA PHE A 305 4.47 -15.80 2.49
C PHE A 305 3.82 -16.46 1.28
N ASN A 306 2.53 -16.19 1.12
CA ASN A 306 1.62 -16.52 0.03
C ASN A 306 2.00 -17.70 -0.86
N THR A 307 1.20 -18.77 -0.84
CA THR A 307 1.33 -19.84 -1.83
C THR A 307 1.38 -19.26 -3.26
N PRO A 308 2.01 -19.91 -4.25
CA PRO A 308 2.01 -19.41 -5.62
C PRO A 308 0.61 -19.08 -6.19
N ASP A 309 -0.44 -19.72 -5.65
CA ASP A 309 -1.83 -19.40 -5.93
C ASP A 309 -2.28 -18.08 -5.29
N GLU A 310 -1.91 -17.78 -4.05
CA GLU A 310 -2.16 -16.47 -3.45
C GLU A 310 -1.42 -15.34 -4.19
N ALA A 311 -0.20 -15.59 -4.67
CA ALA A 311 0.49 -14.65 -5.55
C ALA A 311 -0.26 -14.42 -6.87
N LEU A 312 -0.90 -15.47 -7.41
CA LEU A 312 -1.76 -15.36 -8.58
C LEU A 312 -3.08 -14.63 -8.26
N GLN A 313 -3.66 -14.82 -7.07
CA GLN A 313 -4.84 -14.05 -6.63
C GLN A 313 -4.52 -12.55 -6.56
N ALA A 314 -3.38 -12.17 -5.97
CA ALA A 314 -2.93 -10.78 -5.93
C ALA A 314 -2.74 -10.19 -7.33
N LEU A 315 -2.21 -10.97 -8.28
CA LEU A 315 -2.09 -10.58 -9.69
C LEU A 315 -3.46 -10.36 -10.34
N CYS A 316 -4.45 -11.21 -10.03
CA CYS A 316 -5.83 -11.04 -10.49
C CYS A 316 -6.48 -9.79 -9.89
N ALA A 317 -6.28 -9.54 -8.59
CA ALA A 317 -6.77 -8.35 -7.91
C ALA A 317 -6.21 -7.06 -8.53
N GLN A 318 -4.92 -7.06 -8.88
CA GLN A 318 -4.28 -5.96 -9.60
C GLN A 318 -4.92 -5.72 -10.96
N ALA A 319 -5.15 -6.77 -11.74
CA ALA A 319 -5.77 -6.63 -13.05
C ALA A 319 -7.21 -6.10 -12.95
N LEU A 320 -7.99 -6.58 -11.97
CA LEU A 320 -9.33 -6.06 -11.68
C LEU A 320 -9.31 -4.58 -11.26
N ALA A 321 -8.28 -4.13 -10.53
CA ALA A 321 -8.15 -2.73 -10.13
C ALA A 321 -8.03 -1.77 -11.32
N LYS A 322 -7.55 -2.25 -12.49
CA LYS A 322 -7.53 -1.46 -13.73
C LYS A 322 -8.94 -1.13 -14.26
N LEU A 323 -9.98 -1.77 -13.74
CA LEU A 323 -11.36 -1.50 -14.09
C LEU A 323 -11.98 -0.37 -13.24
N LEU A 324 -11.35 0.06 -12.14
CA LEU A 324 -11.93 1.09 -11.28
C LEU A 324 -12.18 2.42 -12.06
N PRO A 325 -13.22 3.20 -11.73
CA PRO A 325 -13.49 4.49 -12.39
C PRO A 325 -12.37 5.52 -12.18
N GLY A 326 -12.19 6.42 -13.14
CA GLY A 326 -11.16 7.46 -13.15
C GLY A 326 -9.77 6.95 -13.56
N MET A 327 -9.67 5.71 -14.04
CA MET A 327 -8.40 5.01 -14.25
C MET A 327 -7.91 4.97 -15.70
N GLY A 328 -8.60 5.65 -16.63
CA GLY A 328 -8.27 5.70 -18.05
C GLY A 328 -8.96 4.61 -18.89
N LYS A 329 -8.61 4.51 -20.18
CA LYS A 329 -9.25 3.55 -21.09
C LYS A 329 -8.99 2.12 -20.61
N HIS A 330 -10.07 1.35 -20.44
CA HIS A 330 -9.98 -0.07 -20.11
C HIS A 330 -9.31 -0.85 -21.26
N GLU A 331 -8.23 -1.57 -20.97
CA GLU A 331 -7.72 -2.61 -21.85
C GLU A 331 -8.61 -3.85 -21.70
N SER A 332 -9.24 -4.26 -22.80
CA SER A 332 -9.98 -5.52 -22.88
C SER A 332 -9.45 -6.34 -24.06
N PRO A 333 -9.02 -7.60 -23.84
CA PRO A 333 -9.03 -8.33 -22.57
C PRO A 333 -7.93 -7.86 -21.61
N LEU A 334 -8.19 -7.97 -20.30
CA LEU A 334 -7.16 -7.74 -19.28
C LEU A 334 -6.16 -8.90 -19.31
N MET A 335 -4.92 -8.61 -19.70
CA MET A 335 -3.84 -9.60 -19.72
C MET A 335 -3.15 -9.70 -18.36
N LEU A 336 -2.93 -10.93 -17.91
CA LEU A 336 -2.07 -11.26 -16.79
C LEU A 336 -0.72 -11.72 -17.34
N ASP A 337 0.30 -10.90 -17.14
CA ASP A 337 1.69 -11.26 -17.42
C ASP A 337 2.36 -11.80 -16.15
N ASN A 338 3.34 -12.68 -16.32
CA ASN A 338 4.18 -13.22 -15.23
C ASN A 338 3.39 -14.03 -14.19
N ILE A 339 2.49 -14.89 -14.66
CA ILE A 339 1.78 -15.85 -13.80
C ILE A 339 2.82 -16.68 -13.01
N PRO A 340 2.70 -16.77 -11.67
CA PRO A 340 3.68 -17.48 -10.85
C PRO A 340 3.83 -18.95 -11.27
N GLU A 341 5.04 -19.37 -11.64
CA GLU A 341 5.34 -20.72 -12.19
C GLU A 341 4.91 -21.89 -11.29
N GLY A 342 4.75 -21.64 -9.98
CA GLY A 342 4.30 -22.64 -9.02
C GLY A 342 2.79 -22.70 -8.78
N SER A 343 1.99 -21.79 -9.37
CA SER A 343 0.54 -21.75 -9.20
C SER A 343 -0.13 -22.99 -9.79
N SER A 344 -1.29 -23.35 -9.27
CA SER A 344 -2.10 -24.46 -9.80
C SER A 344 -2.41 -24.24 -11.28
N PHE A 345 -2.74 -23.00 -11.68
CA PHE A 345 -2.93 -22.61 -13.07
C PHE A 345 -1.67 -22.87 -13.93
N SER A 346 -0.51 -22.34 -13.54
CA SER A 346 0.72 -22.48 -14.34
C SER A 346 1.20 -23.93 -14.41
N ARG A 347 1.01 -24.72 -13.35
CA ARG A 347 1.37 -26.15 -13.32
C ARG A 347 0.57 -26.96 -14.35
N ILE A 348 -0.72 -26.65 -14.49
CA ILE A 348 -1.62 -27.36 -15.40
C ILE A 348 -1.48 -26.85 -16.83
N HIS A 349 -1.54 -25.53 -17.02
CA HIS A 349 -1.54 -24.92 -18.36
C HIS A 349 -0.13 -24.70 -18.94
N LYS A 350 0.92 -24.73 -18.11
CA LYS A 350 2.31 -24.42 -18.49
C LYS A 350 2.45 -23.05 -19.17
N LYS A 351 1.62 -22.09 -18.74
CA LYS A 351 1.59 -20.71 -19.23
C LYS A 351 2.07 -19.76 -18.14
N THR A 352 2.83 -18.76 -18.55
CA THR A 352 3.23 -17.60 -17.71
C THR A 352 2.47 -16.32 -18.09
N LYS A 353 1.54 -16.43 -19.06
CA LYS A 353 0.66 -15.36 -19.52
C LYS A 353 -0.73 -15.93 -19.85
N ALA A 354 -1.78 -15.23 -19.45
CA ALA A 354 -3.18 -15.59 -19.76
C ALA A 354 -4.07 -14.36 -19.67
N THR A 355 -5.30 -14.43 -20.16
CA THR A 355 -6.30 -13.40 -19.83
C THR A 355 -6.74 -13.57 -18.37
N LEU A 356 -7.17 -12.48 -17.74
CA LEU A 356 -7.77 -12.54 -16.41
C LEU A 356 -8.98 -13.49 -16.39
N GLU A 357 -9.81 -13.45 -17.43
CA GLU A 357 -10.96 -14.33 -17.61
C GLU A 357 -10.54 -15.81 -17.62
N GLU A 358 -9.49 -16.17 -18.36
CA GLU A 358 -8.99 -17.56 -18.42
C GLU A 358 -8.56 -18.08 -17.04
N VAL A 359 -7.91 -17.23 -16.23
CA VAL A 359 -7.48 -17.61 -14.87
C VAL A 359 -8.66 -17.69 -13.91
N MET A 360 -9.58 -16.74 -13.97
CA MET A 360 -10.78 -16.71 -13.12
C MET A 360 -11.68 -17.92 -13.39
N ASP A 361 -11.90 -18.25 -14.66
CA ASP A 361 -12.65 -19.44 -15.09
C ASP A 361 -12.01 -20.73 -14.60
N PHE A 362 -10.67 -20.82 -14.64
CA PHE A 362 -9.94 -21.99 -14.14
C PHE A 362 -10.24 -22.26 -12.67
N TYR A 363 -10.32 -21.22 -11.82
CA TYR A 363 -10.67 -21.35 -10.40
C TYR A 363 -12.19 -21.33 -10.13
N LYS A 364 -13.03 -21.33 -11.18
CA LYS A 364 -14.49 -21.19 -11.09
C LYS A 364 -14.94 -19.90 -10.40
N GLU A 365 -14.14 -18.86 -10.52
CA GLU A 365 -14.43 -17.54 -9.97
C GLU A 365 -15.20 -16.69 -10.98
N SER A 366 -16.25 -16.03 -10.52
CA SER A 366 -17.03 -15.16 -11.40
C SER A 366 -16.32 -13.82 -11.64
N MET A 367 -16.28 -13.39 -12.89
CA MET A 367 -15.93 -12.01 -13.22
C MET A 367 -16.98 -11.04 -12.65
N PRO A 368 -16.57 -9.89 -12.11
CA PRO A 368 -17.53 -8.87 -11.69
C PRO A 368 -18.35 -8.38 -12.90
N ALA A 369 -19.64 -8.11 -12.67
CA ALA A 369 -20.66 -7.92 -13.71
C ALA A 369 -20.35 -6.83 -14.77
N GLN A 370 -19.41 -5.91 -14.52
CA GLN A 370 -19.04 -4.81 -15.41
C GLN A 370 -17.70 -4.96 -16.13
N HIS A 371 -17.10 -6.15 -16.22
CA HIS A 371 -15.91 -6.33 -17.06
C HIS A 371 -16.12 -5.84 -18.52
N GLN A 372 -17.37 -5.75 -18.98
CA GLN A 372 -17.76 -5.32 -20.33
C GLN A 372 -18.58 -4.00 -20.36
N ALA A 373 -18.89 -3.38 -19.21
CA ALA A 373 -19.77 -2.20 -19.18
C ALA A 373 -18.97 -0.89 -19.24
N PRO A 374 -19.39 0.10 -20.04
CA PRO A 374 -18.69 1.38 -20.15
C PRO A 374 -18.76 2.19 -18.85
N GLU A 375 -17.64 2.87 -18.51
CA GLU A 375 -17.38 3.57 -17.24
C GLU A 375 -18.52 4.49 -16.75
N HIS A 376 -19.23 5.17 -17.66
CA HIS A 376 -20.34 6.07 -17.33
C HIS A 376 -21.61 5.36 -16.83
N GLN A 377 -21.67 4.02 -16.85
CA GLN A 377 -22.81 3.21 -16.39
C GLN A 377 -22.51 2.48 -15.07
N TRP A 378 -21.41 2.80 -14.41
CA TRP A 378 -21.01 2.14 -13.17
C TRP A 378 -21.85 2.63 -11.99
N GLU A 379 -22.94 1.93 -11.69
CA GLU A 379 -23.72 2.14 -10.45
C GLU A 379 -22.88 1.86 -9.18
N LYS A 380 -23.20 2.48 -8.05
CA LYS A 380 -22.48 2.27 -6.76
C LYS A 380 -22.32 0.78 -6.40
N LYS A 381 -23.39 -0.01 -6.60
CA LYS A 381 -23.43 -1.46 -6.34
C LYS A 381 -22.36 -2.24 -7.13
N ASN A 382 -22.02 -1.75 -8.31
CA ASN A 382 -21.09 -2.37 -9.24
C ASN A 382 -19.64 -2.16 -8.81
N LEU A 383 -19.32 -0.92 -8.43
CA LEU A 383 -18.06 -0.54 -7.82
C LEU A 383 -17.83 -1.32 -6.52
N ASP A 384 -18.87 -1.45 -5.68
CA ASP A 384 -18.79 -2.21 -4.43
C ASP A 384 -18.54 -3.71 -4.71
N SER A 385 -19.17 -4.29 -5.74
CA SER A 385 -18.92 -5.68 -6.15
C SER A 385 -17.49 -5.89 -6.62
N LEU A 386 -16.93 -4.97 -7.42
CA LEU A 386 -15.54 -5.04 -7.88
C LEU A 386 -14.55 -4.91 -6.72
N LEU A 387 -14.73 -3.90 -5.86
CA LEU A 387 -13.87 -3.68 -4.69
C LEU A 387 -13.92 -4.88 -3.73
N ASN A 388 -15.11 -5.44 -3.49
CA ASN A 388 -15.26 -6.67 -2.71
C ASN A 388 -14.49 -7.83 -3.33
N LYS A 389 -14.51 -7.98 -4.65
CA LYS A 389 -13.79 -9.05 -5.34
C LYS A 389 -12.27 -8.87 -5.26
N ILE A 390 -11.80 -7.64 -5.48
CA ILE A 390 -10.38 -7.27 -5.30
C ILE A 390 -9.96 -7.57 -3.86
N ARG A 391 -10.77 -7.20 -2.86
CA ARG A 391 -10.51 -7.49 -1.45
C ARG A 391 -10.39 -9.00 -1.19
N GLN A 392 -11.34 -9.80 -1.65
CA GLN A 392 -11.32 -11.26 -1.47
C GLN A 392 -10.04 -11.90 -2.02
N LEU A 393 -9.65 -11.52 -3.24
CA LEU A 393 -8.42 -12.01 -3.88
C LEU A 393 -7.17 -11.54 -3.12
N ASN A 394 -7.15 -10.30 -2.64
CA ASN A 394 -6.02 -9.77 -1.86
C ASN A 394 -5.89 -10.36 -0.45
N SER A 395 -6.95 -10.99 0.07
CA SER A 395 -6.98 -11.62 1.40
C SER A 395 -6.72 -13.13 1.37
N GLY A 396 -6.38 -13.72 0.22
CA GLY A 396 -6.17 -15.17 0.10
C GLY A 396 -7.45 -16.00 0.03
N LEU A 397 -8.63 -15.34 0.12
CA LEU A 397 -9.95 -15.98 0.16
C LEU A 397 -10.55 -16.20 -1.23
N GLY A 398 -9.81 -15.84 -2.29
CA GLY A 398 -10.38 -15.63 -3.61
C GLY A 398 -10.30 -16.80 -4.58
N PHE A 399 -9.52 -17.86 -4.30
CA PHE A 399 -9.58 -19.11 -5.04
C PHE A 399 -9.97 -20.25 -4.09
N PRO A 400 -10.82 -21.21 -4.53
CA PRO A 400 -11.02 -22.44 -3.78
C PRO A 400 -9.67 -23.15 -3.62
N SER A 401 -9.45 -23.79 -2.47
CA SER A 401 -8.21 -24.51 -2.23
C SER A 401 -7.96 -25.52 -3.35
N ALA A 402 -6.76 -25.53 -3.95
CA ALA A 402 -6.41 -26.39 -5.08
C ALA A 402 -6.62 -27.89 -4.82
N PHE A 403 -6.75 -28.29 -3.54
CA PHE A 403 -7.14 -29.64 -3.14
C PHE A 403 -8.51 -30.06 -3.70
N ASP A 404 -9.47 -29.15 -3.84
CA ASP A 404 -10.78 -29.47 -4.42
C ASP A 404 -10.71 -29.68 -5.94
N HIS A 405 -9.77 -29.03 -6.63
CA HIS A 405 -9.56 -29.21 -8.07
C HIS A 405 -8.83 -30.52 -8.41
N GLN A 406 -7.89 -30.98 -7.58
CA GLN A 406 -7.26 -32.29 -7.79
C GLN A 406 -8.24 -33.45 -7.60
N VAL A 407 -9.16 -33.35 -6.63
CA VAL A 407 -10.14 -34.41 -6.34
C VAL A 407 -11.22 -34.48 -7.43
N SER A 408 -11.57 -33.35 -8.06
CA SER A 408 -12.63 -33.32 -9.09
C SER A 408 -12.15 -33.68 -10.50
N LEU A 409 -10.88 -33.43 -10.86
CA LEU A 409 -10.36 -33.73 -12.21
C LEU A 409 -9.78 -35.14 -12.32
N PHE A 410 -9.29 -35.71 -11.22
CA PHE A 410 -8.79 -37.08 -11.16
C PHE A 410 -9.60 -37.83 -10.11
N GLY A 411 -10.62 -38.58 -10.53
CA GLY A 411 -11.48 -39.40 -9.66
C GLY A 411 -10.77 -40.54 -8.89
N GLN A 412 -9.49 -40.39 -8.56
CA GLN A 412 -8.78 -41.25 -7.62
C GLN A 412 -8.54 -40.49 -6.32
N ARG A 413 -9.07 -41.05 -5.22
CA ARG A 413 -8.66 -40.70 -3.86
C ARG A 413 -7.14 -40.83 -3.78
N TYR A 414 -6.44 -39.70 -3.75
CA TYR A 414 -5.04 -39.66 -3.37
C TYR A 414 -4.96 -40.14 -1.92
N LYS A 415 -4.52 -41.40 -1.70
CA LYS A 415 -4.04 -41.81 -0.38
C LYS A 415 -2.72 -41.08 -0.19
N ALA A 416 -2.71 -40.08 0.69
CA ALA A 416 -1.46 -39.48 1.13
C ALA A 416 -0.48 -40.59 1.53
N PRO A 417 0.79 -40.55 1.09
CA PRO A 417 1.78 -41.46 1.62
C PRO A 417 1.83 -41.29 3.14
N PRO A 418 1.90 -42.38 3.93
CA PRO A 418 1.88 -42.28 5.38
C PRO A 418 2.98 -41.33 5.83
N SER A 419 2.60 -40.40 6.70
CA SER A 419 3.52 -39.46 7.33
C SER A 419 4.70 -40.21 7.96
N PRO A 420 5.87 -39.56 8.14
CA PRO A 420 7.00 -40.18 8.84
C PRO A 420 6.62 -40.74 10.22
N LEU A 421 5.65 -40.11 10.91
CA LEU A 421 5.06 -40.58 12.16
C LEU A 421 4.21 -41.84 11.99
N GLU A 422 3.38 -41.94 10.95
CA GLU A 422 2.61 -43.15 10.65
C GLU A 422 3.50 -44.32 10.22
N LYS A 423 4.59 -44.05 9.49
CA LYS A 423 5.62 -45.05 9.19
C LYS A 423 6.30 -45.56 10.47
N LEU A 424 6.55 -44.68 11.44
CA LEU A 424 7.13 -45.04 12.73
C LEU A 424 6.16 -45.88 13.58
N VAL A 425 4.88 -45.51 13.59
CA VAL A 425 3.82 -46.27 14.28
C VAL A 425 3.62 -47.65 13.67
N HIS A 426 3.70 -47.77 12.34
CA HIS A 426 3.66 -49.07 11.65
C HIS A 426 4.90 -49.92 11.97
N ALA A 427 6.10 -49.34 11.94
CA ALA A 427 7.33 -50.05 12.27
C ALA A 427 7.35 -50.56 13.74
N VAL A 428 6.82 -49.76 14.67
CA VAL A 428 6.71 -50.13 16.09
C VAL A 428 5.62 -51.19 16.35
N LYS A 429 4.56 -51.21 15.53
CA LYS A 429 3.55 -52.28 15.59
C LYS A 429 4.10 -53.60 15.01
N GLU A 430 4.85 -53.54 13.92
CA GLU A 430 5.46 -54.73 13.30
C GLU A 430 6.56 -55.33 14.19
N SER A 431 7.32 -54.52 14.93
CA SER A 431 8.35 -55.02 15.87
C SER A 431 7.77 -55.71 17.11
N LYS A 432 6.51 -55.44 17.48
CA LYS A 432 5.81 -56.10 18.60
C LYS A 432 5.07 -57.39 18.20
N SER A 433 5.04 -57.71 16.90
CA SER A 433 4.24 -58.83 16.36
C SER A 433 5.08 -60.07 16.03
N LYS A 434 6.41 -60.03 16.23
CA LYS A 434 7.28 -61.21 16.11
C LYS A 434 7.67 -61.71 17.50
N PRO A 435 7.09 -62.82 17.99
CA PRO A 435 7.68 -63.54 19.12
C PRO A 435 9.03 -64.14 18.68
N GLN A 436 10.02 -64.08 19.58
CA GLN A 436 11.25 -64.88 19.47
C GLN A 436 10.95 -66.37 19.59
#